data_AF-A0A2M4B5K8-F1
#
_entry.id   AF-A0A2M4B5K8-F1
#
_cell.length_a   1.000
_cell.length_b   1.000
_cell.length_c   1.000
_cell.angle_alpha   90.00
_cell.angle_beta   90.00
_cell.angle_gamma   90.00
#
_symmetry.space_group_name_H-M   'P 1'
#
loop_
_entity.id
_entity.type
_entity.pdbx_description
1 polymer ?
#
loop_
_entity_poly.entity_id
_entity_poly.type
_entity_poly.pdbx_seq_one_letter_code
_entity_poly.pdbx_strand_id
1 'polypeptide(L)'
;MSRNLLVPLLPLLVVLSVVLTVEGETYWDSNCDIMKEQLKNINWQIDQQAKHYNLRAFDQGNVGDRLYTLLETLKQWQLKLDKSVDRVRFLLYTKMQELAIPRGYESVTDSFEKVFQKFDDRNARQQSELNVRLNEIEILKQQKQNMIEQLQSLKDNRTVVKRELEAMNKIISDLTTDKQKLEAKINGNPPAVRG
;
A
#
# COMPACT_ATOMS: atom_id res chain seq x y z
N MET A 1 30.30 -33.84 28.25
CA MET A 1 31.21 -32.68 28.25
C MET A 1 31.09 -31.98 26.90
N SER A 2 30.38 -30.85 26.89
CA SER A 2 30.26 -29.96 25.73
C SER A 2 31.61 -29.29 25.49
N ARG A 3 32.18 -29.43 24.29
CA ARG A 3 33.31 -28.64 23.82
C ARG A 3 32.86 -27.90 22.58
N ASN A 4 32.86 -26.57 22.69
CA ASN A 4 32.49 -25.61 21.66
C ASN A 4 33.18 -25.91 20.32
N LEU A 5 32.39 -26.14 19.29
CA LEU A 5 32.79 -26.24 17.87
C LEU A 5 32.86 -24.84 17.21
N LEU A 6 33.36 -23.84 17.94
CA LEU A 6 33.67 -22.52 17.39
C LEU A 6 35.18 -22.48 17.11
N VAL A 7 35.56 -23.12 16.00
CA VAL A 7 36.75 -22.71 15.25
C VAL A 7 36.53 -21.22 14.90
N PRO A 8 37.50 -20.33 15.17
CA PRO A 8 37.22 -18.90 15.19
C PRO A 8 36.84 -18.46 13.77
N LEU A 9 35.67 -17.83 13.62
CA LEU A 9 35.22 -17.14 12.40
C LEU A 9 36.06 -15.88 12.09
N LEU A 10 36.97 -15.51 12.99
CA LEU A 10 37.85 -14.35 12.90
C LEU A 10 38.78 -14.32 11.67
N PRO A 11 39.46 -15.41 11.26
CA PRO A 11 40.31 -15.41 10.07
C PRO A 11 39.49 -15.21 8.79
N LEU A 12 38.27 -15.77 8.76
CA LEU A 12 37.34 -15.65 7.63
C LEU A 12 36.81 -14.21 7.51
N LEU A 13 36.54 -13.56 8.64
CA LEU A 13 36.17 -12.14 8.71
C LEU A 13 37.33 -11.20 8.32
N VAL A 14 38.58 -11.53 8.67
CA VAL A 14 39.76 -10.75 8.27
C VAL A 14 39.97 -10.84 6.76
N VAL A 15 39.85 -12.04 6.16
CA VAL A 15 39.94 -12.21 4.70
C VAL A 15 38.83 -11.44 3.98
N LEU A 16 37.60 -11.45 4.50
CA LEU A 16 36.48 -10.65 3.97
C LEU A 16 36.71 -9.14 4.06
N SER A 17 37.33 -8.66 5.15
CA SER A 17 37.59 -7.22 5.35
C SER A 17 38.65 -6.64 4.40
N VAL A 18 39.62 -7.45 3.99
CA VAL A 18 40.71 -7.06 3.08
C VAL A 18 40.24 -7.02 1.62
N VAL A 19 39.31 -7.91 1.24
CA VAL A 19 38.75 -7.94 -0.13
C VAL A 19 37.82 -6.76 -0.43
N LEU A 20 37.17 -6.19 0.60
CA LEU A 20 36.11 -5.19 0.42
C LEU A 20 36.58 -3.73 0.38
N THR A 21 37.88 -3.43 0.53
CA THR A 21 38.31 -2.04 0.85
C THR A 21 39.25 -1.31 -0.11
N VAL A 22 39.80 -1.90 -1.18
CA VAL A 22 40.87 -1.18 -1.94
C VAL A 22 40.89 -1.44 -3.45
N GLU A 23 40.87 -0.35 -4.22
CA GLU A 23 41.07 -0.31 -5.68
C GLU A 23 42.57 -0.23 -6.04
N GLY A 24 43.08 -1.17 -6.84
CA GLY A 24 44.43 -1.11 -7.44
C GLY A 24 45.08 -2.48 -7.72
N GLU A 25 45.47 -2.75 -8.97
CA GLU A 25 45.98 -4.06 -9.46
C GLU A 25 47.19 -4.61 -8.68
N THR A 26 48.15 -3.77 -8.29
CA THR A 26 49.36 -4.20 -7.55
C THR A 26 49.09 -4.59 -6.09
N TYR A 27 47.98 -4.11 -5.51
CA TYR A 27 47.55 -4.46 -4.16
C TYR A 27 46.82 -5.82 -4.13
N TRP A 28 46.15 -6.18 -5.23
CA TRP A 28 45.50 -7.48 -5.39
C TRP A 28 46.50 -8.63 -5.38
N ASP A 29 47.65 -8.49 -6.04
CA ASP A 29 48.68 -9.54 -6.06
C ASP A 29 49.29 -9.78 -4.67
N SER A 30 49.59 -8.70 -3.94
CA SER A 30 50.12 -8.78 -2.57
C SER A 30 49.11 -9.41 -1.60
N ASN A 31 47.83 -9.04 -1.69
CA ASN A 31 46.78 -9.65 -0.88
C ASN A 31 46.51 -11.11 -1.26
N CYS A 32 46.60 -11.46 -2.54
CA CYS A 32 46.49 -12.84 -3.00
C CYS A 32 47.59 -13.72 -2.40
N ASP A 33 48.81 -13.23 -2.29
CA ASP A 33 49.92 -13.99 -1.71
C ASP A 33 49.81 -14.14 -0.19
N ILE A 34 49.34 -13.09 0.51
CA ILE A 34 49.01 -13.19 1.94
C ILE A 34 47.89 -14.22 2.17
N MET A 35 46.83 -14.19 1.35
CA MET A 35 45.74 -15.16 1.42
C MET A 35 46.20 -16.58 1.10
N LYS A 36 47.12 -16.76 0.13
CA LYS A 36 47.77 -18.06 -0.17
C LYS A 36 48.50 -18.62 1.03
N GLU A 37 49.32 -17.83 1.70
CA GLU A 37 50.09 -18.33 2.84
C GLU A 37 49.20 -18.60 4.06
N GLN A 38 48.19 -17.77 4.31
CA GLN A 38 47.23 -18.05 5.38
C GLN A 38 46.46 -19.34 5.15
N LEU A 39 46.02 -19.60 3.91
CA LEU A 39 45.31 -20.84 3.57
C LEU A 39 46.22 -22.07 3.58
N LYS A 40 47.49 -21.94 3.18
CA LYS A 40 48.49 -23.02 3.35
C LYS A 40 48.65 -23.40 4.82
N ASN A 41 48.78 -22.41 5.70
CA ASN A 41 48.92 -22.65 7.14
C ASN A 41 47.66 -23.32 7.73
N ILE A 42 46.47 -22.86 7.37
CA ILE A 42 45.20 -23.46 7.81
C ILE A 42 45.08 -24.92 7.32
N ASN A 43 45.44 -25.20 6.08
CA ASN A 43 45.41 -26.57 5.54
C ASN A 43 46.37 -27.49 6.26
N TRP A 44 47.59 -27.01 6.50
CA TRP A 44 48.57 -27.75 7.28
C TRP A 44 48.03 -28.06 8.68
N GLN A 45 47.40 -27.11 9.36
CA GLN A 45 46.79 -27.33 10.68
C GLN A 45 45.65 -28.37 10.64
N ILE A 46 44.78 -28.32 9.63
CA ILE A 46 43.69 -29.28 9.46
C ILE A 46 44.25 -30.69 9.19
N ASP A 47 45.26 -30.82 8.34
CA ASP A 47 45.90 -32.11 8.03
C ASP A 47 46.65 -32.70 9.24
N GLN A 48 47.30 -31.86 10.05
CA GLN A 48 47.91 -32.30 11.31
C GLN A 48 46.86 -32.84 12.29
N GLN A 49 45.71 -32.16 12.41
CA GLN A 49 44.63 -32.65 13.26
C GLN A 49 43.99 -33.92 12.70
N ALA A 50 43.76 -34.02 11.39
CA ALA A 50 43.23 -35.23 10.77
C ALA A 50 44.15 -36.44 11.01
N LYS A 51 45.47 -36.26 10.89
CA LYS A 51 46.47 -37.29 11.22
C LYS A 51 46.45 -37.68 12.70
N HIS A 52 46.38 -36.71 13.62
CA HIS A 52 46.34 -36.99 15.06
C HIS A 52 45.15 -37.86 15.47
N TYR A 53 43.99 -37.67 14.82
CA TYR A 53 42.76 -38.42 15.11
C TYR A 53 42.52 -39.62 14.18
N ASN A 54 43.50 -40.00 13.36
CA ASN A 54 43.40 -41.08 12.37
C ASN A 54 42.20 -40.94 11.42
N LEU A 55 41.85 -39.69 11.09
CA LEU A 55 40.80 -39.34 10.14
C LEU A 55 41.38 -39.29 8.72
N ARG A 56 40.53 -39.49 7.71
CA ARG A 56 40.92 -39.26 6.31
C ARG A 56 41.40 -37.82 6.16
N ALA A 57 42.53 -37.63 5.47
CA ALA A 57 43.05 -36.30 5.15
C ALA A 57 41.97 -35.43 4.49
N PHE A 58 42.03 -34.13 4.72
CA PHE A 58 41.07 -33.18 4.14
C PHE A 58 41.36 -33.03 2.64
N ASP A 59 40.85 -33.98 1.85
CA ASP A 59 41.09 -34.06 0.41
C ASP A 59 40.05 -33.22 -0.34
N GLN A 60 40.35 -31.92 -0.50
CA GLN A 60 39.60 -31.02 -1.38
C GLN A 60 40.53 -30.15 -2.26
N GLY A 61 41.59 -30.77 -2.82
CA GLY A 61 42.51 -30.12 -3.75
C GLY A 61 43.64 -29.34 -3.06
N ASN A 62 44.60 -28.88 -3.87
CA ASN A 62 45.71 -28.07 -3.36
C ASN A 62 45.19 -26.67 -2.97
N VAL A 63 45.97 -25.90 -2.21
CA VAL A 63 45.57 -24.55 -1.75
C VAL A 63 45.19 -23.62 -2.92
N GLY A 64 45.83 -23.80 -4.07
CA GLY A 64 45.54 -23.06 -5.30
C GLY A 64 44.13 -23.33 -5.82
N ASP A 65 43.68 -24.59 -5.85
CA ASP A 65 42.33 -24.96 -6.33
C ASP A 65 41.23 -24.33 -5.46
N ARG A 66 41.48 -24.24 -4.16
CA ARG A 66 40.54 -23.63 -3.19
C ARG A 66 40.49 -22.12 -3.31
N LEU A 67 41.64 -21.47 -3.49
CA LEU A 67 41.71 -20.04 -3.77
C LEU A 67 41.04 -19.69 -5.09
N TYR A 68 41.27 -20.50 -6.11
CA TYR A 68 40.62 -20.34 -7.40
C TYR A 68 39.09 -20.42 -7.24
N THR A 69 38.58 -21.42 -6.51
CA THR A 69 37.14 -21.56 -6.23
C THR A 69 36.57 -20.38 -5.44
N LEU A 70 37.31 -19.88 -4.43
CA LEU A 70 36.89 -18.72 -3.65
C LEU A 70 36.84 -17.45 -4.51
N LEU A 71 37.87 -17.22 -5.32
CA LEU A 71 37.95 -16.08 -6.23
C LEU A 71 36.82 -16.12 -7.27
N GLU A 72 36.58 -17.27 -7.90
CA GLU A 72 35.47 -17.43 -8.84
C GLU A 72 34.12 -17.22 -8.16
N THR A 73 33.95 -17.69 -6.93
CA THR A 73 32.75 -17.40 -6.15
C THR A 73 32.60 -15.89 -5.95
N LEU A 74 33.61 -15.19 -5.43
CA LEU A 74 33.55 -13.75 -5.21
C LEU A 74 33.22 -12.96 -6.48
N LYS A 75 33.81 -13.32 -7.63
CA LYS A 75 33.47 -12.74 -8.94
C LYS A 75 32.00 -12.94 -9.28
N GLN A 76 31.44 -14.14 -9.05
CA GLN A 76 30.03 -14.41 -9.31
C GLN A 76 29.11 -13.60 -8.38
N TRP A 77 29.49 -13.40 -7.12
CA TRP A 77 28.74 -12.55 -6.19
C TRP A 77 28.79 -11.09 -6.59
N GLN A 78 29.95 -10.57 -7.00
CA GLN A 78 30.10 -9.21 -7.51
C GLN A 78 29.21 -8.98 -8.74
N LEU A 79 29.24 -9.88 -9.73
CA LEU A 79 28.38 -9.79 -10.91
C LEU A 79 26.88 -9.78 -10.58
N LYS A 80 26.46 -10.52 -9.55
CA LYS A 80 25.07 -10.52 -9.08
C LYS A 80 24.72 -9.20 -8.38
N LEU A 81 25.63 -8.66 -7.57
CA LEU A 81 25.45 -7.38 -6.89
C LEU A 81 25.33 -6.23 -7.89
N ASP A 82 26.21 -6.17 -8.89
CA ASP A 82 26.19 -5.14 -9.94
C ASP A 82 24.85 -5.14 -10.69
N LYS A 83 24.38 -6.32 -11.10
CA LYS A 83 23.04 -6.47 -11.72
C LYS A 83 21.91 -6.00 -10.81
N SER A 84 22.03 -6.20 -9.50
CA SER A 84 21.02 -5.73 -8.54
C SER A 84 21.04 -4.21 -8.42
N VAL A 85 22.23 -3.59 -8.37
CA VAL A 85 22.39 -2.13 -8.33
C VAL A 85 21.80 -1.51 -9.60
N ASP A 86 22.05 -2.09 -10.77
CA ASP A 86 21.50 -1.61 -12.04
C ASP A 86 19.96 -1.68 -12.06
N ARG A 87 19.37 -2.77 -11.55
CA ARG A 87 17.91 -2.89 -11.43
C ARG A 87 17.32 -1.81 -10.53
N VAL A 88 17.97 -1.52 -9.39
CA VAL A 88 17.53 -0.47 -8.46
C VAL A 88 17.61 0.91 -9.10
N ARG A 89 18.70 1.20 -9.83
CA ARG A 89 18.85 2.46 -10.58
C ARG A 89 17.79 2.59 -11.68
N PHE A 90 17.53 1.52 -12.43
CA PHE A 90 16.48 1.50 -13.44
C PHE A 90 15.09 1.78 -12.85
N LEU A 91 14.77 1.12 -11.73
CA LEU A 91 13.52 1.37 -11.00
C LEU A 91 13.41 2.83 -10.57
N LEU A 92 14.46 3.38 -9.96
CA LEU A 92 14.52 4.77 -9.56
C LEU A 92 14.21 5.71 -10.73
N TYR A 93 14.92 5.54 -11.85
CA TYR A 93 14.73 6.40 -13.02
C TYR A 93 13.34 6.30 -13.63
N THR A 94 12.76 5.10 -13.62
CA THR A 94 11.38 4.87 -14.06
C THR A 94 10.41 5.64 -13.17
N LYS A 95 10.56 5.55 -11.84
CA LYS A 95 9.71 6.29 -10.89
C LYS A 95 9.89 7.79 -10.95
N MET A 96 11.11 8.28 -11.15
CA MET A 96 11.34 9.71 -11.37
C MET A 96 10.62 10.20 -12.63
N GLN A 97 10.60 9.43 -13.72
CA GLN A 97 9.86 9.78 -14.93
C GLN A 97 8.35 9.76 -14.72
N GLU A 98 7.81 8.72 -14.08
CA GLU A 98 6.37 8.62 -13.74
C GLU A 98 5.90 9.80 -12.89
N LEU A 99 6.76 10.30 -12.00
CA LEU A 99 6.48 11.40 -11.08
C LEU A 99 6.96 12.77 -11.59
N ALA A 100 7.43 12.85 -12.84
CA ALA A 100 7.97 14.05 -13.47
C ALA A 100 9.04 14.77 -12.60
N ILE A 101 9.89 14.01 -11.92
CA ILE A 101 11.01 14.52 -11.13
C ILE A 101 12.19 14.78 -12.08
N PRO A 102 12.67 16.03 -12.20
CA PRO A 102 13.84 16.34 -13.02
C PRO A 102 15.07 15.57 -12.55
N ARG A 103 15.90 15.12 -13.51
CA ARG A 103 17.19 14.52 -13.18
C ARG A 103 18.19 15.61 -12.80
N GLY A 104 18.85 15.43 -11.66
CA GLY A 104 19.96 16.27 -11.21
C GLY A 104 21.23 15.46 -11.00
N TYR A 105 22.33 16.16 -10.71
CA TYR A 105 23.58 15.55 -10.24
C TYR A 105 23.47 15.28 -8.73
N GLU A 106 22.64 14.31 -8.37
CA GLU A 106 22.30 14.00 -6.99
C GLU A 106 22.65 12.54 -6.69
N SER A 107 22.81 12.21 -5.41
CA SER A 107 23.04 10.82 -5.04
C SER A 107 21.81 9.96 -5.33
N VAL A 108 22.01 8.65 -5.50
CA VAL A 108 20.92 7.69 -5.68
C VAL A 108 19.95 7.74 -4.49
N THR A 109 20.48 7.92 -3.28
CA THR A 109 19.69 8.03 -2.05
C THR A 109 18.80 9.27 -2.07
N ASP A 110 19.35 10.45 -2.40
CA ASP A 110 18.58 11.70 -2.46
C ASP A 110 17.48 11.62 -3.53
N SER A 111 17.77 10.96 -4.65
CA SER A 111 16.81 10.74 -5.72
C SER A 111 15.64 9.84 -5.28
N PHE A 112 15.90 8.80 -4.48
CA PHE A 112 14.85 7.98 -3.87
C PHE A 112 14.01 8.78 -2.88
N GLU A 113 14.64 9.60 -2.06
CA GLU A 113 13.93 10.45 -1.09
C GLU A 113 12.93 11.38 -1.80
N LYS A 114 13.34 12.00 -2.92
CA LYS A 114 12.43 12.81 -3.74
C LYS A 114 11.26 12.02 -4.29
N VAL A 115 11.49 10.77 -4.71
CA VAL A 115 10.43 9.88 -5.17
C VAL A 115 9.45 9.59 -4.04
N PHE A 116 9.93 9.26 -2.84
CA PHE A 116 9.06 9.01 -1.68
C PHE A 116 8.29 10.24 -1.26
N GLN A 117 8.93 11.40 -1.16
CA GLN A 117 8.25 12.66 -0.84
C GLN A 117 7.13 12.98 -1.85
N LYS A 118 7.35 12.75 -3.14
CA LYS A 118 6.31 12.93 -4.16
C LYS A 118 5.14 11.97 -4.00
N PHE A 119 5.40 10.72 -3.59
CA PHE A 119 4.33 9.78 -3.27
C PHE A 119 3.54 10.23 -2.03
N ASP A 120 4.21 10.68 -0.99
CA ASP A 120 3.57 11.17 0.23
C ASP A 120 2.71 12.40 -0.03
N ASP A 121 3.22 13.38 -0.79
CA ASP A 121 2.46 14.55 -1.22
C ASP A 121 1.19 14.15 -2.00
N ARG A 122 1.32 13.18 -2.91
CA ARG A 122 0.19 12.69 -3.71
C ARG A 122 -0.83 11.97 -2.84
N ASN A 123 -0.39 11.12 -1.92
CA ASN A 123 -1.26 10.39 -0.99
C ASN A 123 -2.00 11.37 -0.08
N ALA A 124 -1.32 12.39 0.44
CA ALA A 124 -1.93 13.43 1.26
C ALA A 124 -3.02 14.21 0.49
N ARG A 125 -2.77 14.57 -0.78
CA ARG A 125 -3.77 15.22 -1.63
C ARG A 125 -4.98 14.33 -1.87
N GLN A 126 -4.76 13.06 -2.22
CA GLN A 126 -5.84 12.09 -2.43
C GLN A 126 -6.69 11.91 -1.17
N GLN A 127 -6.05 11.84 0.01
CA GLN A 127 -6.76 11.74 1.27
C GLN A 127 -7.60 13.00 1.54
N SER A 128 -7.07 14.19 1.25
CA SER A 128 -7.81 15.45 1.39
C SER A 128 -9.02 15.49 0.47
N GLU A 129 -8.86 15.12 -0.81
CA GLU A 129 -9.97 15.05 -1.77
C GLU A 129 -11.05 14.05 -1.33
N LEU A 130 -10.63 12.88 -0.84
CA LEU A 130 -11.55 11.88 -0.31
C LEU A 130 -12.36 12.43 0.87
N ASN A 131 -11.70 13.12 1.81
CA ASN A 131 -12.36 13.71 2.97
C ASN A 131 -13.41 14.76 2.56
N VAL A 132 -13.10 15.61 1.56
CA VAL A 132 -14.06 16.57 1.00
C VAL A 132 -15.26 15.85 0.42
N ARG A 133 -15.05 14.81 -0.40
CA ARG A 133 -16.14 14.02 -1.00
C ARG A 133 -17.02 13.34 0.04
N LEU A 134 -16.42 12.80 1.10
CA LEU A 134 -17.18 12.18 2.19
C LEU A 134 -18.06 13.19 2.92
N ASN A 135 -17.55 14.40 3.15
CA ASN A 135 -18.34 15.47 3.75
C ASN A 135 -19.49 15.93 2.84
N GLU A 136 -19.25 16.06 1.53
CA GLU A 136 -20.30 16.34 0.54
C GLU A 136 -21.40 15.28 0.55
N ILE A 137 -21.03 13.99 0.62
CA ILE A 137 -21.98 12.88 0.70
C ILE A 137 -22.84 12.98 1.96
N GLU A 138 -22.25 13.31 3.11
CA GLU A 138 -23.02 13.46 4.34
C GLU A 138 -24.01 14.63 4.27
N ILE A 139 -23.59 15.76 3.71
CA ILE A 139 -24.48 16.91 3.47
C ILE A 139 -25.64 16.50 2.55
N LEU A 140 -25.37 15.81 1.44
CA LEU A 140 -26.39 15.35 0.51
C LEU A 140 -27.34 14.33 1.15
N LYS A 141 -26.84 13.47 2.03
CA LYS A 141 -27.65 12.51 2.79
C LYS A 141 -28.60 13.24 3.74
N GLN A 142 -28.11 14.27 4.44
CA GLN A 142 -28.94 15.11 5.31
C GLN A 142 -30.01 15.87 4.49
N GLN A 143 -29.64 16.47 3.36
CA GLN A 143 -30.58 17.15 2.47
C GLN A 143 -31.64 16.21 1.93
N LYS A 144 -31.26 15.00 1.51
CA LYS A 144 -32.20 13.97 1.06
C LYS A 144 -33.18 13.60 2.16
N GLN A 145 -32.72 13.42 3.40
CA GLN A 145 -33.58 13.11 4.53
C GLN A 145 -34.59 14.24 4.79
N ASN A 146 -34.12 15.49 4.82
CA ASN A 146 -34.99 16.67 4.98
C ASN A 146 -36.05 16.75 3.87
N MET A 147 -35.68 16.49 2.61
CA MET A 147 -36.63 16.48 1.49
C MET A 147 -37.67 15.37 1.62
N ILE A 148 -37.30 14.19 2.13
CA ILE A 148 -38.24 13.10 2.40
C ILE A 148 -39.25 13.52 3.46
N GLU A 149 -38.80 14.17 4.54
CA GLU A 149 -39.66 14.68 5.60
C GLU A 149 -40.62 15.78 5.11
N GLN A 150 -40.13 16.72 4.31
CA GLN A 150 -40.96 17.76 3.69
C GLN A 150 -42.00 17.14 2.75
N LEU A 151 -41.62 16.16 1.95
CA LEU A 151 -42.55 15.46 1.07
C LEU A 151 -43.64 14.73 1.85
N GLN A 152 -43.27 14.11 2.98
CA GLN A 152 -44.23 13.44 3.84
C GLN A 152 -45.22 14.44 4.45
N SER A 153 -44.73 15.57 4.97
CA SER A 153 -45.57 16.66 5.48
C SER A 153 -46.54 17.19 4.43
N LEU A 154 -46.10 17.37 3.18
CA LEU A 154 -46.97 17.79 2.08
C LEU A 154 -48.05 16.75 1.76
N LYS A 155 -47.74 15.45 1.81
CA LYS A 155 -48.72 14.37 1.64
C LYS A 155 -49.77 14.38 2.77
N ASP A 156 -49.32 14.59 4.00
CA ASP A 156 -50.20 14.64 5.17
C ASP A 156 -51.15 15.86 5.07
N ASN A 157 -50.60 17.04 4.74
CA ASN A 157 -51.39 18.26 4.51
C ASN A 157 -52.40 18.09 3.37
N ARG A 158 -52.00 17.49 2.25
CA ARG A 158 -52.92 17.17 1.15
C ARG A 158 -54.09 16.29 1.63
N THR A 159 -53.81 15.35 2.52
CA THR A 159 -54.83 14.44 3.08
C THR A 159 -55.79 15.17 4.02
N VAL A 160 -55.31 16.18 4.76
CA VAL A 160 -56.17 17.06 5.59
C VAL A 160 -57.07 17.90 4.70
N VAL A 161 -56.51 18.62 3.73
CA VAL A 161 -57.27 19.48 2.79
C VAL A 161 -58.34 18.68 2.04
N LYS A 162 -58.02 17.44 1.63
CA LYS A 162 -58.99 16.56 0.98
C LYS A 162 -60.19 16.25 1.90
N ARG A 163 -59.94 15.92 3.17
CA ARG A 163 -61.00 15.65 4.15
C ARG A 163 -61.86 16.90 4.43
N GLU A 164 -61.23 18.06 4.56
CA GLU A 164 -61.95 19.33 4.72
C GLU A 164 -62.85 19.63 3.52
N LEU A 165 -62.34 19.41 2.31
CA LEU A 165 -63.12 19.58 1.08
C LEU A 165 -64.31 18.62 1.01
N GLU A 166 -64.11 17.35 1.35
CA GLU A 166 -65.18 16.34 1.43
C GLU A 166 -66.26 16.75 2.46
N ALA A 167 -65.85 17.27 3.61
CA ALA A 167 -66.77 17.75 4.64
C ALA A 167 -67.57 18.98 4.18
N MET A 168 -66.92 19.96 3.53
CA MET A 168 -67.62 21.12 2.95
C MET A 168 -68.62 20.71 1.88
N ASN A 169 -68.24 19.80 0.98
CA ASN A 169 -69.14 19.31 -0.08
C ASN A 169 -70.40 18.66 0.51
N LYS A 170 -70.25 17.90 1.61
CA LYS A 170 -71.39 17.34 2.34
C LYS A 170 -72.30 18.42 2.89
N ILE A 171 -71.74 19.43 3.58
CA ILE A 171 -72.52 20.56 4.13
C ILE A 171 -73.27 21.30 3.02
N ILE A 172 -72.63 21.57 1.88
CA ILE A 172 -73.27 22.23 0.73
C ILE A 172 -74.43 21.38 0.20
N SER A 173 -74.25 20.06 0.09
CA SER A 173 -75.30 19.14 -0.34
C SER A 173 -76.50 19.14 0.62
N ASP A 174 -76.24 19.09 1.93
CA ASP A 174 -77.28 19.11 2.97
C ASP A 174 -78.06 20.44 2.93
N LEU A 175 -77.36 21.58 2.86
CA LEU A 175 -77.96 22.91 2.73
C LEU A 175 -78.78 23.07 1.43
N THR A 176 -78.28 22.51 0.32
CA THR A 176 -79.00 22.54 -0.96
C THR A 176 -80.30 21.75 -0.87
N THR A 177 -80.26 20.58 -0.21
CA THR A 177 -81.44 19.74 0.02
C THR A 177 -82.46 20.45 0.91
N ASP A 178 -82.02 21.08 2.00
CA ASP A 178 -82.90 21.80 2.91
C ASP A 178 -83.51 23.05 2.27
N LYS A 179 -82.74 23.76 1.44
CA LYS A 179 -83.26 24.86 0.62
C LYS A 179 -84.40 24.38 -0.30
N GLN A 180 -84.20 23.28 -1.03
CA GLN A 180 -85.23 22.72 -1.92
C GLN A 180 -86.51 22.33 -1.16
N LYS A 181 -86.38 21.74 0.04
CA LYS A 181 -87.53 21.41 0.89
C LYS A 181 -88.29 22.67 1.33
N LEU A 182 -87.58 23.75 1.67
CA LEU A 182 -88.19 25.03 2.06
C LEU A 182 -88.92 25.68 0.88
N GLU A 183 -88.31 25.70 -0.30
CA GLU A 183 -88.95 26.21 -1.52
C GLU A 183 -90.23 25.45 -1.87
N ALA A 184 -90.22 24.13 -1.74
CA ALA A 184 -91.40 23.29 -1.97
C ALA A 184 -92.54 23.59 -0.96
N LYS A 185 -92.19 23.85 0.31
CA LYS A 185 -93.16 24.25 1.35
C LYS A 185 -93.77 25.64 1.08
N ILE A 186 -92.96 26.59 0.60
CA ILE A 186 -93.41 27.96 0.32
C ILE A 186 -94.33 28.00 -0.90
N ASN A 187 -94.02 27.25 -1.96
CA ASN A 187 -94.77 27.26 -3.21
C ASN A 187 -95.98 26.30 -3.22
N GLY A 188 -96.30 25.65 -2.10
CA GLY A 188 -97.49 24.82 -1.94
C GLY A 188 -97.52 23.52 -2.75
N ASN A 189 -96.38 23.03 -3.24
CA ASN A 189 -96.31 21.81 -4.04
C ASN A 189 -95.32 20.81 -3.39
N PRO A 190 -95.75 19.61 -2.94
CA PRO A 190 -94.89 18.71 -2.18
C PRO A 190 -93.80 18.10 -3.08
N PRO A 191 -92.56 17.92 -2.59
CA PRO A 191 -91.50 17.35 -3.41
C PRO A 191 -91.73 15.85 -3.60
N ALA A 192 -91.78 15.40 -4.85
CA ALA A 192 -91.71 13.99 -5.20
C ALA A 192 -90.30 13.47 -4.86
N VAL A 193 -90.18 12.85 -3.69
CA VAL A 193 -89.00 12.09 -3.30
C VAL A 193 -88.92 10.86 -4.20
N ARG A 194 -87.90 10.79 -5.07
CA ARG A 194 -87.48 9.53 -5.70
C ARG A 194 -86.14 9.13 -5.09
N GLY A 195 -86.12 7.91 -4.54
CA GLY A 195 -84.92 7.25 -4.02
C GLY A 195 -84.00 6.74 -5.12
#